data_AF-A0AAV7EWP0-F1
#
_entry.id   AF-A0AAV7EWP0-F1
#
_cell.length_a   1.000
_cell.length_b   1.000
_cell.length_c   1.000
_cell.angle_alpha   90.00
_cell.angle_beta   90.00
_cell.angle_gamma   90.00
#
_symmetry.space_group_name_H-M   'P 1'
#
loop_
_entity.id
_entity.type
_entity.pdbx_description
1 polymer ?
#
loop_
_entity_poly.entity_id
_entity_poly.type
_entity_poly.pdbx_seq_one_letter_code
_entity_poly.pdbx_strand_id
1 'polypeptide(L)'
;MAVAAARPLVTVQALEGDMATDGANSVPLPDVLKSSIRPDVVRYVHSNISKNRRQPYAVSRRAGHQTSAESWGTGRAVSRIPRVPGGGTHRAGQGAFGNMCRGGRMFAPTKIWRRWHRKINISQKRFAVVSALAASAVPSLVMARGHRIESVPELPLVVSDSAEAVEKTSAAIKILKQLGAYPDAEKAKDSLSIRAGKGKMRNRRYISRKGPLIVYGTEGSKIVNAFRNIPGVDVANVERLNLLKLAPGGHLGRFIIWTKSAFEKLDSIYGTFEKPAEKKKGYVLPRSKMVNADLARIINSDEVQSVVRPIKKEIKRKVLKKNPLKNLNVLLKLNPYAKTARRMALLAEAERVKAKNEKLDKKRKPLSKEEAAAIKAAGKSWYQTMISDSDYTEFENFSKWLGVTQLPGMNGEVLLATQPQLGDLRNRLSLGQLRLPQSDVSISSAYHLANHQSKMSDILWHFKPRLPAQPQKRRRFVTLVLAGYLDVSEGGKIPISFRLHFFLKSLHRGLPHWKMKGPWFALRPLYRI
;
A
#
# COMPACT_ATOMS: atom_id res chain seq x y z
N MET A 1 -8.70 33.76 -4.80
CA MET A 1 -8.29 33.70 -6.22
C MET A 1 -7.11 32.76 -6.32
N ALA A 2 -7.27 31.57 -6.90
CA ALA A 2 -6.12 30.75 -7.27
C ALA A 2 -5.25 31.58 -8.21
N VAL A 3 -4.03 31.93 -7.81
CA VAL A 3 -3.03 32.51 -8.71
C VAL A 3 -2.62 31.40 -9.68
N ALA A 4 -3.52 31.08 -10.63
CA ALA A 4 -3.11 30.43 -11.85
C ALA A 4 -2.11 31.39 -12.49
N ALA A 5 -0.97 30.87 -12.96
CA ALA A 5 -0.04 31.61 -13.80
C ALA A 5 -0.76 31.96 -15.11
N ALA A 6 -1.54 33.02 -15.06
CA ALA A 6 -2.51 33.38 -16.06
C ALA A 6 -2.07 34.73 -16.63
N ARG A 7 -1.77 34.76 -17.92
CA ARG A 7 -1.51 36.01 -18.62
C ARG A 7 -2.79 36.85 -18.53
N PRO A 8 -2.71 38.13 -18.09
CA PRO A 8 -3.89 38.98 -17.98
C PRO A 8 -4.51 39.29 -19.35
N LEU A 9 -3.69 39.29 -20.39
CA LEU A 9 -4.08 39.48 -21.79
C LEU A 9 -3.70 38.24 -22.61
N VAL A 10 -4.55 37.86 -23.55
CA VAL A 10 -4.34 36.76 -24.50
C VAL A 10 -4.25 37.34 -25.90
N THR A 11 -3.28 36.91 -26.70
CA THR A 11 -3.11 37.38 -28.07
C THR A 11 -4.12 36.72 -29.00
N VAL A 12 -4.73 37.50 -29.87
CA VAL A 12 -5.62 36.99 -30.92
C VAL A 12 -4.75 36.63 -32.11
N GLN A 13 -4.75 35.35 -32.47
CA GLN A 13 -4.00 34.86 -33.63
C GLN A 13 -4.77 35.21 -34.91
N ALA A 14 -4.11 35.97 -35.79
CA ALA A 14 -4.64 36.32 -37.10
C ALA A 14 -4.61 35.10 -38.04
N LEU A 15 -5.61 35.00 -38.90
CA LEU A 15 -5.69 34.01 -39.96
C LEU A 15 -5.14 34.57 -41.27
N GLU A 16 -4.70 33.66 -42.15
CA GLU A 16 -4.26 34.03 -43.49
C GLU A 16 -5.39 34.74 -44.27
N GLY A 17 -5.19 36.03 -44.58
CA GLY A 17 -6.19 36.90 -45.21
C GLY A 17 -6.83 37.94 -44.30
N ASP A 18 -6.55 37.93 -42.99
CA ASP A 18 -6.95 39.00 -42.09
C ASP A 18 -6.10 40.27 -42.31
N MET A 19 -6.75 41.42 -42.42
CA MET A 19 -6.07 42.71 -42.52
C MET A 19 -5.46 43.08 -41.16
N ALA A 20 -4.21 43.54 -41.14
CA ALA A 20 -3.49 43.94 -39.91
C ALA A 20 -4.15 45.11 -39.14
N THR A 21 -5.20 45.71 -39.70
CA THR A 21 -5.95 46.86 -39.17
C THR A 21 -7.20 46.48 -38.35
N ASP A 22 -7.64 45.21 -38.37
CA ASP A 22 -8.91 44.80 -37.74
C ASP A 22 -8.75 44.51 -36.23
N GLY A 23 -8.56 45.59 -35.46
CA GLY A 23 -8.82 45.65 -34.02
C GLY A 23 -7.69 45.19 -33.09
N ALA A 24 -7.95 45.34 -31.78
CA ALA A 24 -6.96 45.01 -30.75
C ALA A 24 -6.49 43.55 -30.87
N ASN A 25 -5.16 43.38 -31.05
CA ASN A 25 -4.46 42.10 -31.15
C ASN A 25 -4.47 41.28 -29.85
N SER A 26 -5.15 41.75 -28.80
CA SER A 26 -5.25 41.04 -27.54
C SER A 26 -6.59 41.27 -26.85
N VAL A 27 -7.02 40.29 -26.05
CA VAL A 27 -8.28 40.32 -25.28
C VAL A 27 -7.97 39.96 -23.83
N PRO A 28 -8.61 40.62 -22.84
CA PRO A 28 -8.46 40.24 -21.43
C PRO A 28 -8.88 38.79 -21.18
N LEU A 29 -8.14 38.11 -20.29
CA LEU A 29 -8.46 36.74 -19.91
C LEU A 29 -9.74 36.70 -19.04
N PRO A 30 -10.81 36.01 -19.49
CA PRO A 30 -12.05 35.85 -18.73
C PRO A 30 -11.82 35.22 -17.36
N ASP A 31 -12.54 35.70 -16.36
CA ASP A 31 -12.37 35.27 -14.96
C ASP A 31 -12.71 33.79 -14.75
N VAL A 32 -13.58 33.24 -15.60
CA VAL A 32 -13.91 31.81 -15.61
C VAL A 32 -12.68 30.91 -15.76
N LEU A 33 -11.65 31.38 -16.48
CA LEU A 33 -10.41 30.63 -16.71
C LEU A 33 -9.45 30.67 -15.52
N LYS A 34 -9.63 31.63 -14.60
CA LYS A 34 -8.89 31.75 -13.33
C LYS A 34 -9.54 30.94 -12.19
N SER A 35 -10.65 30.26 -12.46
CA SER A 35 -11.39 29.49 -11.47
C SER A 35 -10.63 28.25 -10.97
N SER A 36 -11.02 27.74 -9.80
CA SER A 36 -10.37 26.56 -9.21
C SER A 36 -10.61 25.29 -10.03
N ILE A 37 -9.55 24.55 -10.33
CA ILE A 37 -9.61 23.30 -11.07
C ILE A 37 -9.94 22.14 -10.11
N ARG A 38 -11.09 21.49 -10.29
CA ARG A 38 -11.64 20.41 -9.45
C ARG A 38 -11.95 19.13 -10.25
N PRO A 39 -10.97 18.20 -10.39
CA PRO A 39 -11.17 16.93 -11.11
C PRO A 39 -12.23 16.03 -10.48
N ASP A 40 -12.40 16.10 -9.16
CA ASP A 40 -13.38 15.33 -8.39
C ASP A 40 -14.82 15.67 -8.79
N VAL A 41 -15.16 16.96 -8.81
CA VAL A 41 -16.48 17.47 -9.20
C VAL A 41 -16.76 17.15 -10.67
N VAL A 42 -15.77 17.35 -11.53
CA VAL A 42 -15.88 17.11 -12.97
C VAL A 42 -16.15 15.64 -13.27
N ARG A 43 -15.39 14.72 -12.64
CA ARG A 43 -15.59 13.27 -12.81
C ARG A 43 -16.96 12.84 -12.29
N TYR A 44 -17.38 13.33 -11.12
CA TYR A 44 -18.70 13.04 -10.55
C TYR A 44 -19.83 13.48 -11.48
N VAL A 45 -19.82 14.75 -11.91
CA VAL A 45 -20.83 15.32 -12.80
C VAL A 45 -20.81 14.62 -14.16
N HIS A 46 -19.64 14.43 -14.78
CA HIS A 46 -19.50 13.76 -16.06
C HIS A 46 -20.11 12.35 -16.04
N SER A 47 -19.82 11.56 -14.99
CA SER A 47 -20.37 10.21 -14.85
C SER A 47 -21.90 10.19 -14.80
N ASN A 48 -22.51 11.19 -14.17
CA ASN A 48 -23.96 11.29 -14.04
C ASN A 48 -24.62 11.85 -15.30
N ILE A 49 -24.02 12.84 -15.97
CA ILE A 49 -24.50 13.35 -17.26
C ILE A 49 -24.42 12.25 -18.32
N SER A 50 -23.32 11.48 -18.36
CA SER A 50 -23.13 10.39 -19.31
C SER A 50 -24.22 9.31 -19.20
N LYS A 51 -24.69 9.03 -17.97
CA LYS A 51 -25.81 8.10 -17.74
C LYS A 51 -27.12 8.54 -18.40
N ASN A 52 -27.35 9.84 -18.55
CA ASN A 52 -28.60 10.39 -19.09
C ASN A 52 -28.75 10.18 -20.60
N ARG A 53 -27.67 9.87 -21.33
CA ARG A 53 -27.71 9.55 -22.77
C ARG A 53 -28.08 8.09 -23.05
N ARG A 54 -28.15 7.24 -22.01
CA ARG A 54 -28.37 5.79 -22.19
C ARG A 54 -29.82 5.51 -22.56
N GLN A 55 -30.03 4.72 -23.60
CA GLN A 55 -31.33 4.15 -23.90
C GLN A 55 -31.64 3.01 -22.91
N PRO A 56 -32.82 2.99 -22.26
CA PRO A 56 -33.25 1.87 -21.44
C PRO A 56 -33.27 0.56 -22.22
N TYR A 57 -32.84 -0.54 -21.58
CA TYR A 57 -32.92 -1.88 -22.14
C TYR A 57 -33.38 -2.86 -21.08
N ALA A 58 -34.20 -3.83 -21.49
CA ALA A 58 -34.77 -4.84 -20.62
C ALA A 58 -34.93 -6.16 -21.38
N VAL A 59 -34.93 -7.28 -20.65
CA VAL A 59 -35.39 -8.57 -21.19
C VAL A 59 -36.92 -8.55 -21.25
N SER A 60 -37.51 -9.25 -22.23
CA SER A 60 -38.97 -9.39 -22.30
C SER A 60 -39.56 -9.88 -20.97
N ARG A 61 -40.68 -9.28 -20.54
CA ARG A 61 -41.31 -9.57 -19.23
C ARG A 61 -41.70 -11.04 -19.08
N ARG A 62 -42.07 -11.70 -20.18
CA ARG A 62 -42.52 -13.11 -20.23
C ARG A 62 -41.45 -14.08 -20.75
N ALA A 63 -40.20 -13.62 -20.93
CA ALA A 63 -39.12 -14.47 -21.43
C ALA A 63 -38.89 -15.68 -20.51
N GLY A 64 -38.98 -16.89 -21.06
CA GLY A 64 -38.82 -18.15 -20.33
C GLY A 64 -39.99 -18.52 -19.40
N HIS A 65 -41.12 -17.81 -19.48
CA HIS A 65 -42.31 -18.05 -18.65
C HIS A 65 -43.53 -18.56 -19.42
N GLN A 66 -43.51 -18.57 -20.75
CA GLN A 66 -44.67 -18.95 -21.59
C GLN A 66 -44.80 -20.46 -21.80
N THR A 67 -44.09 -21.27 -21.00
CA THR A 67 -44.16 -22.74 -21.04
C THR A 67 -45.12 -23.23 -19.97
N SER A 68 -46.05 -24.14 -20.32
CA SER A 68 -46.98 -24.82 -19.38
C SER A 68 -46.30 -25.91 -18.55
N ALA A 69 -45.07 -25.65 -18.08
CA ALA A 69 -44.24 -26.65 -17.44
C ALA A 69 -44.63 -26.83 -15.97
N GLU A 70 -44.77 -28.09 -15.55
CA GLU A 70 -45.15 -28.47 -14.19
C GLU A 70 -44.19 -29.54 -13.66
N SER A 71 -44.01 -29.58 -12.33
CA SER A 71 -43.10 -30.55 -11.72
C SER A 71 -43.76 -31.92 -11.67
N TRP A 72 -43.04 -32.96 -12.07
CA TRP A 72 -43.51 -34.34 -11.93
C TRP A 72 -43.47 -34.86 -10.49
N GLY A 73 -42.98 -34.06 -9.54
CA GLY A 73 -42.87 -34.45 -8.13
C GLY A 73 -41.73 -35.43 -7.86
N THR A 74 -41.90 -36.26 -6.83
CA THR A 74 -40.95 -37.28 -6.39
C THR A 74 -41.16 -38.62 -7.11
N GLY A 75 -40.30 -39.61 -6.86
CA GLY A 75 -40.51 -40.99 -7.30
C GLY A 75 -40.15 -41.30 -8.75
N ARG A 76 -39.44 -40.39 -9.45
CA ARG A 76 -39.06 -40.56 -10.87
C ARG A 76 -37.56 -40.49 -11.14
N ALA A 77 -36.73 -40.64 -10.10
CA ALA A 77 -35.26 -40.54 -10.15
C ALA A 77 -34.72 -39.26 -10.83
N VAL A 78 -35.48 -38.16 -10.74
CA VAL A 78 -35.24 -36.93 -11.48
C VAL A 78 -35.56 -35.72 -10.59
N SER A 79 -34.85 -34.59 -10.77
CA SER A 79 -35.04 -33.37 -9.97
C SER A 79 -36.46 -32.78 -10.12
N ARG A 80 -37.01 -32.24 -9.02
CA ARG A 80 -38.37 -31.65 -8.91
C ARG A 80 -38.56 -30.31 -9.63
N ILE A 81 -37.76 -30.02 -10.65
CA ILE A 81 -37.88 -28.81 -11.49
C ILE A 81 -39.09 -28.98 -12.42
N PRO A 82 -39.88 -27.92 -12.69
CA PRO A 82 -40.96 -27.98 -13.68
C PRO A 82 -40.49 -28.43 -15.07
N ARG A 83 -41.23 -29.35 -15.68
CA ARG A 83 -40.90 -29.99 -16.97
C ARG A 83 -41.97 -29.71 -18.02
N VAL A 84 -41.54 -29.56 -19.27
CA VAL A 84 -42.45 -29.34 -20.40
C VAL A 84 -43.34 -30.58 -20.58
N PRO A 85 -44.68 -30.43 -20.62
CA PRO A 85 -45.60 -31.55 -20.78
C PRO A 85 -45.59 -32.10 -22.23
N GLY A 86 -46.31 -33.19 -22.44
CA GLY A 86 -46.44 -33.87 -23.74
C GLY A 86 -45.34 -34.90 -24.01
N GLY A 87 -45.29 -35.36 -25.26
CA GLY A 87 -44.34 -36.35 -25.77
C GLY A 87 -43.94 -36.08 -27.22
N GLY A 88 -43.13 -36.95 -27.82
CA GLY A 88 -42.77 -36.91 -29.24
C GLY A 88 -41.72 -35.85 -29.66
N THR A 89 -41.58 -34.75 -28.93
CA THR A 89 -40.53 -33.74 -29.21
C THR A 89 -39.32 -33.89 -28.31
N HIS A 90 -38.13 -33.51 -28.79
CA HIS A 90 -36.92 -33.46 -27.96
C HIS A 90 -37.03 -32.52 -26.75
N ARG A 91 -37.99 -31.58 -26.76
CA ARG A 91 -38.19 -30.62 -25.67
C ARG A 91 -39.09 -31.15 -24.56
N ALA A 92 -39.97 -32.12 -24.85
CA ALA A 92 -40.84 -32.75 -23.87
C ALA A 92 -40.03 -33.41 -22.74
N GLY A 93 -40.49 -33.30 -21.50
CA GLY A 93 -39.82 -33.84 -20.31
C GLY A 93 -38.56 -33.09 -19.86
N GLN A 94 -38.08 -32.08 -20.59
CA GLN A 94 -36.96 -31.25 -20.16
C GLN A 94 -37.38 -30.18 -19.13
N GLY A 95 -36.46 -29.78 -18.25
CA GLY A 95 -36.66 -28.68 -17.32
C GLY A 95 -36.90 -27.33 -18.03
N ALA A 96 -37.84 -26.56 -17.49
CA ALA A 96 -38.23 -25.24 -17.98
C ALA A 96 -38.51 -24.29 -16.81
N PHE A 97 -38.91 -23.04 -17.15
CA PHE A 97 -39.27 -21.96 -16.22
C PHE A 97 -38.14 -21.43 -15.33
N GLY A 98 -37.39 -22.29 -14.66
CA GLY A 98 -36.38 -21.88 -13.70
C GLY A 98 -35.08 -21.35 -14.32
N ASN A 99 -34.34 -20.55 -13.54
CA ASN A 99 -33.12 -19.86 -13.95
C ASN A 99 -31.94 -20.76 -14.33
N MET A 100 -31.82 -21.96 -13.75
CA MET A 100 -30.80 -22.94 -14.12
C MET A 100 -31.11 -23.70 -15.42
N CYS A 101 -32.36 -23.63 -15.91
CA CYS A 101 -32.79 -24.38 -17.08
C CYS A 101 -32.42 -23.65 -18.38
N ARG A 102 -31.95 -24.39 -19.39
CA ARG A 102 -31.77 -23.86 -20.75
C ARG A 102 -33.12 -23.37 -21.30
N GLY A 103 -33.19 -22.11 -21.74
CA GLY A 103 -34.43 -21.48 -22.20
C GLY A 103 -35.41 -21.10 -21.08
N GLY A 104 -35.05 -21.30 -19.81
CA GLY A 104 -35.81 -20.84 -18.65
C GLY A 104 -35.62 -19.35 -18.38
N ARG A 105 -36.32 -18.82 -17.36
CA ARG A 105 -36.29 -17.40 -17.04
C ARG A 105 -35.11 -17.04 -16.15
N MET A 106 -34.33 -16.06 -16.57
CA MET A 106 -33.18 -15.53 -15.82
C MET A 106 -33.62 -14.94 -14.45
N PHE A 107 -32.82 -15.16 -13.41
CA PHE A 107 -33.00 -14.52 -12.11
C PHE A 107 -32.74 -13.00 -12.19
N ALA A 108 -33.59 -12.20 -11.52
CA ALA A 108 -33.51 -10.74 -11.51
C ALA A 108 -33.27 -10.11 -12.90
N PRO A 109 -34.15 -10.35 -13.90
CA PRO A 109 -33.93 -9.87 -15.25
C PRO A 109 -33.98 -8.35 -15.32
N THR A 110 -33.25 -7.76 -16.26
CA THR A 110 -33.22 -6.30 -16.43
C THR A 110 -34.63 -5.77 -16.66
N LYS A 111 -34.97 -4.72 -15.92
CA LYS A 111 -36.29 -4.08 -15.92
C LYS A 111 -36.23 -2.70 -16.52
N ILE A 112 -37.32 -2.31 -17.15
CA ILE A 112 -37.46 -0.99 -17.81
C ILE A 112 -37.38 0.13 -16.75
N TRP A 113 -38.00 -0.07 -15.59
CA TRP A 113 -38.03 0.89 -14.47
C TRP A 113 -36.70 1.05 -13.70
N ARG A 114 -35.59 0.46 -14.20
CA ARG A 114 -34.27 0.76 -13.66
C ARG A 114 -34.01 2.26 -13.79
N ARG A 115 -33.52 2.91 -12.72
CA ARG A 115 -33.17 4.34 -12.78
C ARG A 115 -31.91 4.57 -13.62
N TRP A 116 -32.10 4.84 -14.91
CA TRP A 116 -31.03 5.19 -15.86
C TRP A 116 -30.56 6.63 -15.71
N HIS A 117 -31.51 7.55 -15.60
CA HIS A 117 -31.25 8.99 -15.51
C HIS A 117 -30.88 9.42 -14.09
N ARG A 118 -29.94 10.36 -14.00
CA ARG A 118 -29.49 11.01 -12.77
C ARG A 118 -29.73 12.51 -12.87
N LYS A 119 -30.56 13.02 -11.95
CA LYS A 119 -30.68 14.46 -11.69
C LYS A 119 -29.37 14.91 -11.02
N ILE A 120 -28.87 16.05 -11.45
CA ILE A 120 -27.63 16.64 -10.93
C ILE A 120 -27.97 18.10 -10.65
N ASN A 121 -27.45 18.61 -9.53
CA ASN A 121 -27.63 20.01 -9.18
C ASN A 121 -27.04 20.91 -10.29
N ILE A 122 -27.78 21.96 -10.65
CA ILE A 122 -27.39 22.93 -11.67
C ILE A 122 -26.12 23.66 -11.24
N SER A 123 -25.98 24.01 -9.95
CA SER A 123 -24.78 24.67 -9.43
C SER A 123 -23.52 23.78 -9.57
N GLN A 124 -23.63 22.48 -9.25
CA GLN A 124 -22.55 21.51 -9.44
C GLN A 124 -22.18 21.32 -10.93
N LYS A 125 -23.19 21.30 -11.82
CA LYS A 125 -22.94 21.27 -13.27
C LYS A 125 -22.19 22.51 -13.74
N ARG A 126 -22.61 23.70 -13.30
CA ARG A 126 -21.95 24.97 -13.64
C ARG A 126 -20.51 25.00 -13.11
N PHE A 127 -20.27 24.58 -11.87
CA PHE A 127 -18.92 24.42 -11.31
C PHE A 127 -18.08 23.51 -12.21
N ALA A 128 -18.57 22.31 -12.53
CA ALA A 128 -17.82 21.36 -13.35
C ALA A 128 -17.42 21.93 -14.72
N VAL A 129 -18.31 22.69 -15.36
CA VAL A 129 -18.00 23.35 -16.64
C VAL A 129 -16.94 24.42 -16.46
N VAL A 130 -17.08 25.29 -15.46
CA VAL A 130 -16.11 26.35 -15.14
C VAL A 130 -14.72 25.77 -14.84
N SER A 131 -14.66 24.71 -14.02
CA SER A 131 -13.41 24.00 -13.76
C SER A 131 -12.80 23.35 -15.00
N ALA A 132 -13.62 22.90 -15.96
CA ALA A 132 -13.13 22.33 -17.22
C ALA A 132 -12.57 23.40 -18.16
N LEU A 133 -13.18 24.59 -18.15
CA LEU A 133 -12.68 25.76 -18.87
C LEU A 133 -11.33 26.22 -18.30
N ALA A 134 -11.22 26.41 -16.98
CA ALA A 134 -9.95 26.78 -16.35
C ALA A 134 -8.83 25.77 -16.67
N ALA A 135 -9.12 24.47 -16.66
CA ALA A 135 -8.13 23.46 -17.02
C ALA A 135 -7.67 23.52 -18.49
N SER A 136 -8.48 24.08 -19.39
CA SER A 136 -8.11 24.23 -20.81
C SER A 136 -7.11 25.36 -21.07
N ALA A 137 -7.02 26.33 -20.16
CA ALA A 137 -6.06 27.43 -20.23
C ALA A 137 -4.65 27.02 -19.73
N VAL A 138 -4.51 25.87 -19.07
CA VAL A 138 -3.23 25.44 -18.47
C VAL A 138 -2.52 24.44 -19.38
N PRO A 139 -1.35 24.79 -19.98
CA PRO A 139 -0.64 23.91 -20.92
C PRO A 139 -0.28 22.55 -20.35
N SER A 140 0.15 22.50 -19.09
CA SER A 140 0.55 21.25 -18.44
C SER A 140 -0.60 20.25 -18.32
N LEU A 141 -1.83 20.72 -18.06
CA LEU A 141 -3.01 19.86 -18.01
C LEU A 141 -3.45 19.39 -19.41
N VAL A 142 -3.33 20.26 -20.41
CA VAL A 142 -3.65 19.94 -21.80
C VAL A 142 -2.70 18.89 -22.36
N MET A 143 -1.40 19.03 -22.08
CA MET A 143 -0.38 18.05 -22.43
C MET A 143 -0.56 16.75 -21.65
N ALA A 144 -0.83 16.80 -20.34
CA ALA A 144 -1.06 15.61 -19.52
C ALA A 144 -2.29 14.80 -19.96
N ARG A 145 -3.33 15.45 -20.51
CA ARG A 145 -4.47 14.77 -21.15
C ARG A 145 -4.05 14.01 -22.41
N GLY A 146 -2.96 14.43 -23.04
CA GLY A 146 -2.37 13.82 -24.22
C GLY A 146 -2.68 14.54 -25.53
N HIS A 147 -2.89 15.85 -25.51
CA HIS A 147 -2.95 16.64 -26.75
C HIS A 147 -1.53 16.95 -27.27
N ARG A 148 -1.35 17.04 -28.60
CA ARG A 148 -0.11 17.53 -29.22
C ARG A 148 -0.20 19.04 -29.42
N ILE A 149 0.49 19.81 -28.58
CA ILE A 149 0.42 21.29 -28.54
C ILE A 149 1.80 21.96 -28.63
N GLU A 150 2.84 21.23 -29.02
CA GLU A 150 4.23 21.72 -29.04
C GLU A 150 4.44 22.89 -30.01
N SER A 151 3.72 22.89 -31.14
CA SER A 151 3.77 23.94 -32.15
C SER A 151 2.77 25.09 -31.92
N VAL A 152 1.95 25.02 -30.87
CA VAL A 152 0.92 26.04 -30.60
C VAL A 152 1.59 27.22 -29.87
N PRO A 153 1.42 28.48 -30.33
CA PRO A 153 2.09 29.64 -29.74
C PRO A 153 1.76 29.88 -28.26
N GLU A 154 0.48 29.76 -27.89
CA GLU A 154 0.03 29.94 -26.52
C GLU A 154 -1.29 29.22 -26.20
N LEU A 155 -1.60 29.14 -24.90
CA LEU A 155 -2.89 28.67 -24.38
C LEU A 155 -3.41 29.67 -23.34
N PRO A 156 -4.72 29.97 -23.33
CA PRO A 156 -5.75 29.53 -24.27
C PRO A 156 -5.55 30.10 -25.69
N LEU A 157 -5.82 29.30 -26.73
CA LEU A 157 -5.65 29.74 -28.12
C LEU A 157 -6.90 30.49 -28.59
N VAL A 158 -6.73 31.76 -28.95
CA VAL A 158 -7.80 32.64 -29.46
C VAL A 158 -7.48 33.02 -30.90
N VAL A 159 -8.49 32.97 -31.76
CA VAL A 159 -8.42 33.23 -33.20
C VAL A 159 -9.40 34.34 -33.55
N SER A 160 -9.10 35.10 -34.60
CA SER A 160 -10.02 36.11 -35.16
C SER A 160 -11.38 35.53 -35.54
N ASP A 161 -12.40 36.41 -35.57
CA ASP A 161 -13.78 36.02 -35.88
C ASP A 161 -13.99 35.68 -37.36
N SER A 162 -13.03 36.01 -38.23
CA SER A 162 -13.03 35.57 -39.65
C SER A 162 -13.04 34.04 -39.79
N ALA A 163 -12.55 33.31 -38.77
CA ALA A 163 -12.68 31.87 -38.66
C ALA A 163 -14.13 31.37 -38.75
N GLU A 164 -15.10 32.18 -38.33
CA GLU A 164 -16.52 31.82 -38.35
C GLU A 164 -17.13 31.78 -39.75
N ALA A 165 -16.57 32.54 -40.69
CA ALA A 165 -17.00 32.60 -42.09
C ALA A 165 -16.54 31.40 -42.93
N VAL A 166 -15.66 30.56 -42.39
CA VAL A 166 -15.04 29.44 -43.11
C VAL A 166 -16.07 28.33 -43.38
N GLU A 167 -16.26 28.00 -44.66
CA GLU A 167 -17.21 26.96 -45.10
C GLU A 167 -16.55 25.63 -45.47
N LYS A 168 -15.39 25.68 -46.13
CA LYS A 168 -14.73 24.50 -46.70
C LYS A 168 -13.82 23.82 -45.68
N THR A 169 -13.89 22.50 -45.62
CA THR A 169 -13.03 21.66 -44.77
C THR A 169 -11.53 21.82 -45.11
N SER A 170 -11.20 22.04 -46.39
CA SER A 170 -9.82 22.29 -46.83
C SER A 170 -9.26 23.59 -46.24
N ALA A 171 -10.04 24.66 -46.21
CA ALA A 171 -9.67 25.92 -45.57
C ALA A 171 -9.52 25.74 -44.05
N ALA A 172 -10.44 25.01 -43.39
CA ALA A 172 -10.32 24.68 -41.97
C ALA A 172 -9.04 23.90 -41.62
N ILE A 173 -8.60 22.98 -42.49
CA ILE A 173 -7.32 22.27 -42.31
C ILE A 173 -6.12 23.22 -42.47
N LYS A 174 -6.15 24.14 -43.43
CA LYS A 174 -5.10 25.16 -43.60
C LYS A 174 -4.95 26.01 -42.35
N ILE A 175 -6.06 26.48 -41.78
CA ILE A 175 -6.09 27.24 -40.53
C ILE A 175 -5.47 26.45 -39.38
N LEU A 176 -5.86 25.18 -39.19
CA LEU A 176 -5.28 24.35 -38.13
C LEU A 176 -3.77 24.13 -38.30
N LYS A 177 -3.27 24.08 -39.55
CA LYS A 177 -1.83 23.96 -39.83
C LYS A 177 -1.10 25.25 -39.48
N GLN A 178 -1.64 26.41 -39.88
CA GLN A 178 -1.10 27.72 -39.56
C GLN A 178 -0.98 27.92 -38.03
N LEU A 179 -2.02 27.54 -37.28
CA LEU A 179 -2.05 27.67 -35.82
C LEU A 179 -1.20 26.61 -35.08
N GLY A 180 -0.59 25.66 -35.79
CA GLY A 180 0.14 24.55 -35.18
C GLY A 180 -0.76 23.53 -34.44
N ALA A 181 -2.07 23.57 -34.64
CA ALA A 181 -3.07 22.72 -33.98
C ALA A 181 -3.40 21.42 -34.74
N TYR A 182 -3.03 21.35 -36.02
CA TYR A 182 -3.29 20.20 -36.89
C TYR A 182 -2.64 18.88 -36.45
N PRO A 183 -1.43 18.85 -35.84
CA PRO A 183 -0.82 17.60 -35.36
C PRO A 183 -1.69 16.81 -34.36
N ASP A 184 -2.55 17.50 -33.61
CA ASP A 184 -3.50 16.85 -32.69
C ASP A 184 -4.69 16.20 -33.42
N ALA A 185 -5.14 16.80 -34.54
CA ALA A 185 -6.15 16.23 -35.42
C ALA A 185 -5.60 15.03 -36.20
N GLU A 186 -4.36 15.08 -36.68
CA GLU A 186 -3.68 13.95 -37.32
C GLU A 186 -3.53 12.76 -36.36
N LYS A 187 -3.11 13.03 -35.12
CA LYS A 187 -3.07 12.00 -34.07
C LYS A 187 -4.44 11.35 -33.85
N ALA A 188 -5.52 12.11 -33.96
CA ALA A 188 -6.87 11.57 -33.83
C ALA A 188 -7.27 10.73 -35.05
N LYS A 189 -6.89 11.15 -36.27
CA LYS A 189 -7.06 10.39 -37.52
C LYS A 189 -6.36 9.04 -37.46
N ASP A 190 -5.08 9.02 -37.07
CA ASP A 190 -4.26 7.80 -37.02
C ASP A 190 -4.72 6.84 -35.90
N SER A 191 -5.34 7.39 -34.85
CA SER A 191 -5.84 6.59 -33.73
C SER A 191 -7.13 5.80 -34.03
N LEU A 192 -7.69 5.94 -35.23
CA LEU A 192 -8.93 5.28 -35.61
C LEU A 192 -8.74 3.76 -35.63
N SER A 193 -9.15 3.10 -34.54
CA SER A 193 -8.99 1.66 -34.39
C SER A 193 -10.34 0.95 -34.35
N ILE A 194 -10.34 -0.31 -34.77
CA ILE A 194 -11.52 -1.17 -34.65
C ILE A 194 -11.74 -1.51 -33.16
N ARG A 195 -12.94 -1.25 -32.66
CA ARG A 195 -13.35 -1.51 -31.28
C ARG A 195 -13.36 -3.01 -30.99
N ALA A 196 -12.71 -3.42 -29.91
CA ALA A 196 -12.78 -4.79 -29.43
C ALA A 196 -14.18 -5.17 -28.92
N GLY A 197 -14.53 -6.46 -29.03
CA GLY A 197 -15.76 -7.04 -28.50
C GLY A 197 -17.04 -6.79 -29.32
N LYS A 198 -18.20 -6.95 -28.67
CA LYS A 198 -19.54 -6.91 -29.31
C LYS A 198 -19.99 -5.53 -29.79
N GLY A 199 -19.17 -4.49 -29.59
CA GLY A 199 -19.47 -3.13 -30.05
C GLY A 199 -19.50 -3.03 -31.58
N LYS A 200 -18.69 -3.84 -32.28
CA LYS A 200 -18.59 -3.86 -33.74
C LYS A 200 -19.92 -4.13 -34.43
N MET A 201 -20.73 -5.03 -33.87
CA MET A 201 -22.06 -5.41 -34.38
C MET A 201 -23.16 -4.39 -34.07
N ARG A 202 -22.85 -3.31 -33.32
CA ARG A 202 -23.86 -2.35 -32.80
C ARG A 202 -23.55 -0.92 -33.23
N ASN A 203 -23.15 -0.73 -34.49
CA ASN A 203 -22.81 0.57 -35.10
C ASN A 203 -21.73 1.37 -34.32
N ARG A 204 -20.84 0.66 -33.63
CA ARG A 204 -19.72 1.23 -32.86
C ARG A 204 -18.42 0.53 -33.24
N ARG A 205 -18.21 0.36 -34.55
CA ARG A 205 -17.05 -0.35 -35.12
C ARG A 205 -15.75 0.38 -34.83
N TYR A 206 -15.72 1.70 -34.97
CA TYR A 206 -14.52 2.49 -34.76
C TYR A 206 -14.56 3.27 -33.45
N ILE A 207 -13.39 3.49 -32.87
CA ILE A 207 -13.14 4.47 -31.81
C ILE A 207 -12.03 5.38 -32.31
N SER A 208 -12.22 6.68 -32.15
CA SER A 208 -11.19 7.70 -32.38
C SER A 208 -10.91 8.47 -31.09
N ARG A 209 -9.70 9.00 -30.98
CA ARG A 209 -9.35 9.95 -29.93
C ARG A 209 -10.08 11.28 -30.15
N LYS A 210 -10.17 12.07 -29.08
CA LYS A 210 -10.74 13.41 -29.09
C LYS A 210 -9.62 14.44 -29.17
N GLY A 211 -9.56 15.15 -30.29
CA GLY A 211 -8.62 16.23 -30.56
C GLY A 211 -9.18 17.60 -30.15
N PRO A 212 -8.87 18.68 -30.88
CA PRO A 212 -9.23 20.03 -30.48
C PRO A 212 -10.76 20.22 -30.45
N LEU A 213 -11.21 21.10 -29.56
CA LEU A 213 -12.59 21.58 -29.50
C LEU A 213 -12.60 23.02 -30.00
N ILE A 214 -13.40 23.31 -31.02
CA ILE A 214 -13.55 24.67 -31.55
C ILE A 214 -14.80 25.29 -30.94
N VAL A 215 -14.64 26.46 -30.33
CA VAL A 215 -15.73 27.20 -29.70
C VAL A 215 -15.96 28.51 -30.42
N TYR A 216 -17.19 28.71 -30.90
CA TYR A 216 -17.62 29.87 -31.66
C TYR A 216 -18.75 30.64 -30.95
N GLY A 217 -18.92 31.91 -31.34
CA GLY A 217 -19.79 32.88 -30.67
C GLY A 217 -21.11 33.12 -31.37
N THR A 218 -21.18 33.00 -32.70
CA THR A 218 -22.38 33.35 -33.49
C THR A 218 -23.31 32.16 -33.68
N GLU A 219 -24.62 32.36 -33.56
CA GLU A 219 -25.59 31.32 -33.89
C GLU A 219 -25.65 31.08 -35.41
N GLY A 220 -25.86 29.84 -35.85
CA GLY A 220 -25.91 29.51 -37.29
C GLY A 220 -24.59 29.63 -38.05
N SER A 221 -23.46 29.86 -37.37
CA SER A 221 -22.14 30.03 -37.99
C SER A 221 -21.74 28.85 -38.90
N LYS A 222 -21.16 29.18 -40.06
CA LYS A 222 -20.76 28.23 -41.10
C LYS A 222 -19.56 27.36 -40.68
N ILE A 223 -18.82 27.79 -39.66
CA ILE A 223 -17.72 27.05 -39.02
C ILE A 223 -18.09 25.62 -38.63
N VAL A 224 -19.35 25.37 -38.27
CA VAL A 224 -19.82 24.03 -37.92
C VAL A 224 -19.66 23.07 -39.09
N ASN A 225 -19.96 23.52 -40.31
CA ASN A 225 -19.89 22.68 -41.50
C ASN A 225 -18.44 22.39 -41.91
N ALA A 226 -17.56 23.39 -41.78
CA ALA A 226 -16.14 23.25 -42.12
C ALA A 226 -15.39 22.30 -41.17
N PHE A 227 -15.66 22.38 -39.86
CA PHE A 227 -14.87 21.65 -38.86
C PHE A 227 -15.48 20.31 -38.40
N ARG A 228 -16.80 20.08 -38.56
CA ARG A 228 -17.46 18.85 -38.04
C ARG A 228 -16.94 17.54 -38.62
N ASN A 229 -16.40 17.57 -39.84
CA ASN A 229 -15.96 16.36 -40.55
C ASN A 229 -14.46 16.06 -40.33
N ILE A 230 -13.73 16.94 -39.65
CA ILE A 230 -12.31 16.72 -39.38
C ILE A 230 -12.17 15.66 -38.27
N PRO A 231 -11.35 14.60 -38.45
CA PRO A 231 -11.18 13.55 -37.46
C PRO A 231 -10.82 14.06 -36.08
N GLY A 232 -11.59 13.66 -35.07
CA GLY A 232 -11.32 13.98 -33.66
C GLY A 232 -11.69 15.40 -33.22
N VAL A 233 -11.99 16.30 -34.15
CA VAL A 233 -12.42 17.67 -33.86
C VAL A 233 -13.89 17.67 -33.46
N ASP A 234 -14.22 18.37 -32.38
CA ASP A 234 -15.61 18.68 -32.04
C ASP A 234 -15.82 20.20 -32.12
N VAL A 235 -17.05 20.62 -32.40
CA VAL A 235 -17.43 22.04 -32.42
C VAL A 235 -18.50 22.30 -31.34
N ALA A 236 -18.46 23.44 -30.66
CA ALA A 236 -19.46 23.88 -29.70
C ALA A 236 -19.69 25.40 -29.80
N ASN A 237 -20.91 25.85 -29.51
CA ASN A 237 -21.17 27.28 -29.32
C ASN A 237 -20.99 27.62 -27.84
N VAL A 238 -20.47 28.81 -27.54
CA VAL A 238 -20.14 29.28 -26.18
C VAL A 238 -21.35 29.27 -25.23
N GLU A 239 -22.55 29.53 -25.73
CA GLU A 239 -23.77 29.62 -24.91
C GLU A 239 -24.26 28.24 -24.46
N ARG A 240 -23.96 27.20 -25.25
CA ARG A 240 -24.37 25.80 -25.05
C ARG A 240 -23.19 24.87 -24.80
N LEU A 241 -22.22 25.33 -24.02
CA LEU A 241 -21.06 24.52 -23.62
C LEU A 241 -21.46 23.32 -22.77
N ASN A 242 -21.03 22.13 -23.21
CA ASN A 242 -21.32 20.87 -22.55
C ASN A 242 -20.05 20.28 -21.92
N LEU A 243 -20.14 19.88 -20.65
CA LEU A 243 -19.06 19.20 -19.94
C LEU A 243 -18.56 17.95 -20.67
N LEU A 244 -19.45 17.20 -21.36
CA LEU A 244 -19.04 16.00 -22.10
C LEU A 244 -18.09 16.30 -23.27
N LYS A 245 -18.19 17.51 -23.84
CA LYS A 245 -17.28 17.98 -24.89
C LYS A 245 -16.02 18.59 -24.28
N LEU A 246 -16.13 19.36 -23.20
CA LEU A 246 -14.99 20.00 -22.53
C LEU A 246 -14.07 19.00 -21.81
N ALA A 247 -14.64 17.99 -21.16
CA ALA A 247 -13.90 16.95 -20.43
C ALA A 247 -14.36 15.55 -20.85
N PRO A 248 -14.04 15.10 -22.09
CA PRO A 248 -14.42 13.77 -22.56
C PRO A 248 -13.82 12.69 -21.65
N GLY A 249 -14.67 11.79 -21.15
CA GLY A 249 -14.26 10.75 -20.20
C GLY A 249 -14.14 11.24 -18.74
N GLY A 250 -14.48 12.50 -18.47
CA GLY A 250 -14.29 13.12 -17.15
C GLY A 250 -12.82 13.48 -16.87
N HIS A 251 -11.98 13.54 -17.90
CA HIS A 251 -10.60 14.00 -17.82
C HIS A 251 -10.51 15.45 -18.29
N LEU A 252 -9.95 16.30 -17.44
CA LEU A 252 -9.79 17.75 -17.64
C LEU A 252 -8.66 18.08 -18.62
N GLY A 253 -8.61 19.33 -19.07
CA GLY A 253 -7.55 19.85 -19.95
C GLY A 253 -7.71 19.43 -21.40
N ARG A 254 -8.91 19.60 -21.98
CA ARG A 254 -9.03 19.45 -23.45
C ARG A 254 -8.42 20.66 -24.13
N PHE A 255 -7.74 20.46 -25.27
CA PHE A 255 -7.30 21.57 -26.10
C PHE A 255 -8.50 22.25 -26.76
N ILE A 256 -8.67 23.55 -26.50
CA ILE A 256 -9.79 24.37 -27.01
C ILE A 256 -9.23 25.53 -27.82
N ILE A 257 -9.85 25.77 -28.98
CA ILE A 257 -9.61 26.91 -29.85
C ILE A 257 -10.84 27.81 -29.77
N TRP A 258 -10.64 29.07 -29.44
CA TRP A 258 -11.71 30.06 -29.26
C TRP A 258 -11.74 31.05 -30.41
N THR A 259 -12.93 31.43 -30.87
CA THR A 259 -13.08 32.68 -31.62
C THR A 259 -13.09 33.87 -30.66
N LYS A 260 -12.63 35.04 -31.12
CA LYS A 260 -12.55 36.26 -30.31
C LYS A 260 -13.90 36.59 -29.66
N SER A 261 -14.96 36.62 -30.46
CA SER A 261 -16.34 36.84 -30.00
C SER A 261 -16.81 35.79 -28.98
N ALA A 262 -16.41 34.53 -29.13
CA ALA A 262 -16.74 33.50 -28.14
C ALA A 262 -16.03 33.72 -26.81
N PHE A 263 -14.77 34.17 -26.87
CA PHE A 263 -13.94 34.39 -25.70
C PHE A 263 -14.46 35.53 -24.84
N GLU A 264 -14.81 36.66 -25.46
CA GLU A 264 -15.37 37.84 -24.77
C GLU A 264 -16.75 37.55 -24.14
N LYS A 265 -17.58 36.72 -24.79
CA LYS A 265 -18.89 36.31 -24.24
C LYS A 265 -18.80 35.49 -22.95
N LEU A 266 -17.64 34.92 -22.60
CA LEU A 266 -17.51 34.09 -21.39
C LEU A 266 -17.81 34.86 -20.10
N ASP A 267 -17.39 36.11 -20.01
CA ASP A 267 -17.63 36.93 -18.80
C ASP A 267 -19.11 37.29 -18.63
N SER A 268 -19.83 37.61 -19.72
CA SER A 268 -21.30 37.80 -19.66
C SER A 268 -22.04 36.49 -19.24
N ILE A 269 -21.54 35.33 -19.68
CA ILE A 269 -22.17 34.03 -19.39
C ILE A 269 -21.94 33.56 -17.94
N TYR A 270 -20.73 33.73 -17.41
CA TYR A 270 -20.32 33.16 -16.11
C TYR A 270 -20.10 34.19 -15.01
N GLY A 271 -20.02 35.49 -15.35
CA GLY A 271 -19.69 36.57 -14.44
C GLY A 271 -18.21 36.58 -14.07
N THR A 272 -17.85 37.54 -13.22
CA THR A 272 -16.52 37.64 -12.59
C THR A 272 -16.57 37.12 -11.15
N PHE A 273 -15.46 37.20 -10.41
CA PHE A 273 -15.47 36.86 -8.97
C PHE A 273 -16.24 37.88 -8.11
N GLU A 274 -16.42 39.10 -8.63
CA GLU A 274 -17.06 40.23 -7.96
C GLU A 274 -18.47 40.48 -8.49
N LYS A 275 -18.67 40.38 -9.81
CA LYS A 275 -19.94 40.64 -10.48
C LYS A 275 -20.66 39.32 -10.81
N PRO A 276 -21.96 39.18 -10.47
CA PRO A 276 -22.73 38.00 -10.84
C PRO A 276 -22.91 37.90 -12.36
N ALA A 277 -23.17 36.68 -12.85
CA ALA A 277 -23.38 36.42 -14.26
C ALA A 277 -24.69 37.05 -14.79
N GLU A 278 -24.65 37.64 -15.99
CA GLU A 278 -25.82 38.23 -16.64
C GLU A 278 -26.76 37.14 -17.16
N LYS A 279 -26.24 36.21 -17.98
CA LYS A 279 -27.08 35.16 -18.61
C LYS A 279 -27.49 34.07 -17.62
N LYS A 280 -26.70 33.83 -16.58
CA LYS A 280 -26.97 32.78 -15.58
C LYS A 280 -27.45 33.43 -14.29
N LYS A 281 -28.76 33.69 -14.21
CA LYS A 281 -29.42 34.27 -13.03
C LYS A 281 -28.91 33.67 -11.71
N GLY A 282 -28.43 34.55 -10.82
CA GLY A 282 -27.94 34.21 -9.48
C GLY A 282 -26.66 33.35 -9.45
N TYR A 283 -25.93 33.26 -10.55
CA TYR A 283 -24.67 32.51 -10.59
C TYR A 283 -23.48 33.42 -10.30
N VAL A 284 -22.58 32.92 -9.46
CA VAL A 284 -21.29 33.53 -9.15
C VAL A 284 -20.22 32.46 -9.32
N LEU A 285 -19.03 32.85 -9.77
CA LEU A 285 -17.90 31.95 -9.90
C LEU A 285 -17.53 31.31 -8.55
N PRO A 286 -17.14 30.02 -8.54
CA PRO A 286 -16.78 29.35 -7.30
C PRO A 286 -15.48 29.93 -6.72
N ARG A 287 -15.52 30.30 -5.44
CA ARG A 287 -14.33 30.73 -4.70
C ARG A 287 -13.50 29.52 -4.28
N SER A 288 -12.19 29.62 -4.47
CA SER A 288 -11.23 28.63 -3.97
C SER A 288 -11.08 28.76 -2.45
N LYS A 289 -10.82 27.63 -1.76
CA LYS A 289 -10.54 27.63 -0.32
C LYS A 289 -9.21 28.33 0.01
N MET A 290 -8.24 28.17 -0.87
CA MET A 290 -6.94 28.83 -0.78
C MET A 290 -6.88 29.95 -1.82
N VAL A 291 -6.30 31.10 -1.47
CA VAL A 291 -5.97 32.14 -2.43
C VAL A 291 -4.79 31.64 -3.26
N ASN A 292 -3.59 31.53 -2.70
CA ASN A 292 -2.48 30.92 -3.43
C ASN A 292 -2.48 29.38 -3.28
N ALA A 293 -2.36 28.66 -4.39
CA ALA A 293 -2.28 27.19 -4.41
C ALA A 293 -0.84 26.66 -4.27
N ASP A 294 0.17 27.52 -4.47
CA ASP A 294 1.58 27.16 -4.32
C ASP A 294 1.97 27.13 -2.84
N LEU A 295 1.83 25.94 -2.25
CA LEU A 295 2.24 25.69 -0.87
C LEU A 295 3.74 25.85 -0.67
N ALA A 296 4.57 25.53 -1.67
CA ALA A 296 6.01 25.65 -1.53
C ALA A 296 6.41 27.11 -1.36
N ARG A 297 5.80 28.01 -2.15
CA ARG A 297 6.00 29.46 -1.99
C ARG A 297 5.54 29.96 -0.61
N ILE A 298 4.39 29.52 -0.12
CA ILE A 298 3.89 29.94 1.20
C ILE A 298 4.81 29.40 2.30
N ILE A 299 5.17 28.12 2.24
CA ILE A 299 6.02 27.48 3.26
C ILE A 299 7.40 28.12 3.29
N ASN A 300 7.97 28.46 2.14
CA ASN A 300 9.31 29.04 2.02
C ASN A 300 9.32 30.57 2.15
N SER A 301 8.19 31.20 2.50
CA SER A 301 8.14 32.63 2.77
C SER A 301 8.87 32.98 4.07
N ASP A 302 9.45 34.18 4.13
CA ASP A 302 10.25 34.62 5.28
C ASP A 302 9.41 34.66 6.56
N GLU A 303 8.13 35.01 6.46
CA GLU A 303 7.18 35.05 7.57
C GLU A 303 6.96 33.67 8.18
N VAL A 304 6.94 32.61 7.36
CA VAL A 304 6.82 31.23 7.86
C VAL A 304 8.18 30.73 8.34
N GLN A 305 9.24 30.89 7.54
CA GLN A 305 10.55 30.34 7.86
C GLN A 305 11.20 30.97 9.10
N SER A 306 10.94 32.25 9.39
CA SER A 306 11.43 32.92 10.61
C SER A 306 10.87 32.33 11.91
N VAL A 307 9.68 31.72 11.87
CA VAL A 307 9.01 31.11 13.04
C VAL A 307 9.24 29.59 13.10
N VAL A 308 9.50 28.95 11.96
CA VAL A 308 9.70 27.50 11.87
C VAL A 308 10.94 27.07 12.66
N ARG A 309 10.77 26.12 13.57
CA ARG A 309 11.87 25.53 14.34
C ARG A 309 12.80 24.74 13.41
N PRO A 310 14.12 24.72 13.68
CA PRO A 310 15.07 23.97 12.86
C PRO A 310 14.71 22.47 12.84
N ILE A 311 14.95 21.85 11.68
CA ILE A 311 14.68 20.43 11.46
C ILE A 311 15.54 19.58 12.42
N LYS A 312 14.91 18.67 13.17
CA LYS A 312 15.60 17.67 13.99
C LYS A 312 16.27 16.63 13.08
N LYS A 313 17.58 16.74 12.88
CA LYS A 313 18.37 15.84 12.00
C LYS A 313 18.63 14.47 12.64
N GLU A 314 18.64 14.39 13.97
CA GLU A 314 18.94 13.16 14.68
C GLU A 314 17.74 12.22 14.76
N ILE A 315 17.76 11.16 13.96
CA ILE A 315 16.84 10.04 14.09
C ILE A 315 17.55 8.93 14.88
N LYS A 316 17.34 8.89 16.20
CA LYS A 316 17.83 7.79 17.06
C LYS A 316 17.05 6.51 16.75
N ARG A 317 17.58 5.69 15.85
CA ARG A 317 17.01 4.36 15.57
C ARG A 317 17.36 3.41 16.71
N LYS A 318 16.40 2.58 17.11
CA LYS A 318 16.65 1.50 18.07
C LYS A 318 17.60 0.50 17.42
N VAL A 319 18.85 0.45 17.90
CA VAL A 319 19.80 -0.59 17.55
C VAL A 319 19.46 -1.86 18.31
N LEU A 320 19.77 -3.03 17.75
CA LEU A 320 19.61 -4.31 18.44
C LEU A 320 20.32 -4.25 19.81
N LYS A 321 19.55 -4.48 20.88
CA LYS A 321 20.07 -4.54 22.25
C LYS A 321 20.93 -5.79 22.39
N LYS A 322 22.25 -5.60 22.36
CA LYS A 322 23.23 -6.68 22.56
C LYS A 322 23.20 -7.13 24.02
N ASN A 323 23.27 -8.44 24.26
CA ASN A 323 23.33 -8.98 25.62
C ASN A 323 24.70 -8.64 26.26
N PRO A 324 24.75 -7.92 27.39
CA PRO A 324 26.00 -7.55 28.03
C PRO A 324 26.82 -8.73 28.54
N LEU A 325 26.19 -9.80 29.04
CA LEU A 325 26.93 -10.93 29.60
C LEU A 325 27.69 -11.72 28.53
N LYS A 326 27.12 -11.77 27.32
CA LYS A 326 27.71 -12.44 26.15
C LYS A 326 28.62 -11.53 25.33
N ASN A 327 28.37 -10.21 25.32
CA ASN A 327 29.15 -9.25 24.55
C ASN A 327 30.03 -8.39 25.46
N LEU A 328 31.34 -8.66 25.47
CA LEU A 328 32.30 -7.99 26.35
C LEU A 328 32.27 -6.46 26.17
N ASN A 329 32.21 -5.92 24.95
CA ASN A 329 32.22 -4.46 24.74
C ASN A 329 30.98 -3.78 25.37
N VAL A 330 29.84 -4.47 25.37
CA VAL A 330 28.62 -3.97 26.00
C VAL A 330 28.71 -4.13 27.52
N LEU A 331 29.28 -5.24 28.00
CA LEU A 331 29.58 -5.42 29.42
C LEU A 331 30.47 -4.31 29.95
N LEU A 332 31.54 -3.98 29.24
CA LEU A 332 32.52 -2.99 29.65
C LEU A 332 31.97 -1.57 29.61
N LYS A 333 31.07 -1.27 28.66
CA LYS A 333 30.32 -0.01 28.64
C LYS A 333 29.39 0.14 29.85
N LEU A 334 28.86 -0.97 30.38
CA LEU A 334 27.98 -0.97 31.56
C LEU A 334 28.74 -1.08 32.88
N ASN A 335 29.82 -1.85 32.90
CA ASN A 335 30.66 -2.10 34.05
C ASN A 335 32.14 -2.17 33.62
N PRO A 336 32.90 -1.09 33.79
CA PRO A 336 34.32 -1.05 33.42
C PRO A 336 35.17 -1.99 34.28
N TYR A 337 34.78 -2.27 35.53
CA TYR A 337 35.47 -3.20 36.43
C TYR A 337 35.26 -4.67 36.07
N ALA A 338 34.35 -5.00 35.16
CA ALA A 338 34.18 -6.38 34.69
C ALA A 338 35.45 -6.93 34.01
N LYS A 339 36.29 -6.05 33.44
CA LYS A 339 37.59 -6.43 32.86
C LYS A 339 38.56 -6.91 33.93
N THR A 340 38.70 -6.13 35.01
CA THR A 340 39.62 -6.44 36.10
C THR A 340 39.15 -7.68 36.86
N ALA A 341 37.86 -7.76 37.17
CA ALA A 341 37.27 -8.93 37.83
C ALA A 341 37.49 -10.23 37.02
N ARG A 342 37.26 -10.21 35.70
CA ARG A 342 37.55 -11.38 34.84
C ARG A 342 39.04 -11.74 34.82
N ARG A 343 39.92 -10.74 34.77
CA ARG A 343 41.37 -10.97 34.81
C ARG A 343 41.80 -11.62 36.13
N MET A 344 41.30 -11.10 37.26
CA MET A 344 41.57 -11.67 38.58
C MET A 344 41.07 -13.10 38.71
N ALA A 345 39.87 -13.38 38.20
CA ALA A 345 39.31 -14.74 38.19
C ALA A 345 40.19 -15.73 37.40
N LEU A 346 40.66 -15.34 36.22
CA LEU A 346 41.53 -16.19 35.39
C LEU A 346 42.89 -16.46 36.06
N LEU A 347 43.49 -15.43 36.68
CA LEU A 347 44.75 -15.58 37.42
C LEU A 347 44.57 -16.53 38.62
N ALA A 348 43.51 -16.33 39.41
CA ALA A 348 43.21 -17.18 40.55
C ALA A 348 42.90 -18.64 40.14
N GLU A 349 42.26 -18.86 39.00
CA GLU A 349 42.01 -20.20 38.46
C GLU A 349 43.31 -20.91 38.08
N ALA A 350 44.22 -20.21 37.38
CA ALA A 350 45.54 -20.75 37.03
C ALA A 350 46.35 -21.15 38.29
N GLU A 351 46.33 -20.31 39.33
CA GLU A 351 46.97 -20.61 40.62
C GLU A 351 46.36 -21.82 41.32
N ARG A 352 45.02 -21.95 41.32
CA ARG A 352 44.32 -23.11 41.91
C ARG A 352 44.67 -24.41 41.21
N VAL A 353 44.75 -24.41 39.88
CA VAL A 353 45.14 -25.60 39.10
C VAL A 353 46.56 -26.02 39.46
N LYS A 354 47.49 -25.07 39.55
CA LYS A 354 48.87 -25.33 39.95
C LYS A 354 48.94 -25.93 41.37
N ALA A 355 48.28 -25.30 42.34
CA ALA A 355 48.25 -25.78 43.73
C ALA A 355 47.59 -27.17 43.87
N LYS A 356 46.56 -27.46 43.06
CA LYS A 356 45.91 -28.78 43.04
C LYS A 356 46.85 -29.87 42.55
N ASN A 357 47.63 -29.61 41.50
CA ASN A 357 48.60 -30.55 40.97
C ASN A 357 49.71 -30.85 41.98
N GLU A 358 50.26 -29.82 42.63
CA GLU A 358 51.26 -29.98 43.69
C GLU A 358 50.74 -30.79 44.90
N LYS A 359 49.47 -30.60 45.28
CA LYS A 359 48.83 -31.36 46.36
C LYS A 359 48.57 -32.82 45.98
N LEU A 360 48.28 -33.09 44.71
CA LEU A 360 48.15 -34.44 44.17
C LEU A 360 49.49 -35.19 44.19
N ASP A 361 50.58 -34.52 43.82
CA ASP A 361 51.91 -35.14 43.82
C ASP A 361 52.42 -35.44 45.24
N LYS A 362 52.07 -34.62 46.24
CA LYS A 362 52.34 -34.92 47.66
C LYS A 362 51.62 -36.18 48.18
N LYS A 363 50.39 -36.44 47.70
CA LYS A 363 49.61 -37.65 48.07
C LYS A 363 50.10 -38.93 47.40
N ARG A 364 50.94 -38.83 46.36
CA ARG A 364 51.50 -39.98 45.63
C ARG A 364 52.79 -40.54 46.26
N LYS A 365 53.27 -40.00 47.38
CA LYS A 365 54.36 -40.62 48.16
C LYS A 365 53.87 -41.95 48.79
N PRO A 366 54.59 -43.07 48.65
CA PRO A 366 54.15 -44.36 49.18
C PRO A 366 54.12 -44.37 50.71
N LEU A 367 53.04 -44.90 51.29
CA LEU A 367 52.89 -45.15 52.73
C LEU A 367 53.96 -46.14 53.23
N SER A 368 54.40 -45.99 54.48
CA SER A 368 55.45 -46.83 55.06
C SER A 368 55.00 -48.30 55.16
N LYS A 369 55.94 -49.25 55.04
CA LYS A 369 55.65 -50.69 55.16
C LYS A 369 54.95 -51.04 56.48
N GLU A 370 55.23 -50.28 57.54
CA GLU A 370 54.68 -50.47 58.88
C GLU A 370 53.20 -50.08 58.95
N GLU A 371 52.80 -48.95 58.36
CA GLU A 371 51.39 -48.53 58.28
C GLU A 371 50.57 -49.50 57.42
N ALA A 372 51.15 -49.98 56.32
CA ALA A 372 50.51 -50.98 55.46
C ALA A 372 50.37 -52.36 56.17
N ALA A 373 51.34 -52.73 57.01
CA ALA A 373 51.29 -53.95 57.81
C ALA A 373 50.27 -53.83 58.96
N ALA A 374 50.18 -52.69 59.64
CA ALA A 374 49.20 -52.44 60.68
C ALA A 374 47.75 -52.50 60.15
N ILE A 375 47.49 -51.94 58.97
CA ILE A 375 46.17 -52.00 58.31
C ILE A 375 45.84 -53.46 57.94
N LYS A 376 46.80 -54.24 57.43
CA LYS A 376 46.59 -55.66 57.11
C LYS A 376 46.42 -56.53 58.36
N ALA A 377 47.13 -56.24 59.45
CA ALA A 377 47.01 -56.96 60.71
C ALA A 377 45.66 -56.71 61.37
N ALA A 378 45.18 -55.46 61.39
CA ALA A 378 43.84 -55.11 61.83
C ALA A 378 42.77 -55.86 61.03
N GLY A 379 42.89 -55.91 59.70
CA GLY A 379 42.00 -56.69 58.84
C GLY A 379 42.02 -58.19 59.15
N LYS A 380 43.20 -58.79 59.32
CA LYS A 380 43.33 -60.23 59.65
C LYS A 380 42.76 -60.58 61.03
N SER A 381 42.97 -59.73 62.04
CA SER A 381 42.43 -59.94 63.38
C SER A 381 40.90 -59.97 63.40
N TRP A 382 40.26 -59.10 62.62
CA TRP A 382 38.80 -59.08 62.48
C TRP A 382 38.25 -60.33 61.79
N TYR A 383 38.95 -60.84 60.76
CA TYR A 383 38.56 -62.10 60.12
C TYR A 383 38.76 -63.32 61.04
N GLN A 384 39.77 -63.34 61.90
CA GLN A 384 40.01 -64.44 62.84
C GLN A 384 38.94 -64.57 63.92
N THR A 385 38.32 -63.46 64.36
CA THR A 385 37.23 -63.46 65.34
C THR A 385 35.92 -64.10 64.84
N MET A 386 35.85 -64.57 63.58
CA MET A 386 34.63 -65.11 62.96
C MET A 386 34.80 -66.54 62.41
N ILE A 387 35.85 -67.28 62.79
CA ILE A 387 36.23 -68.55 62.15
C ILE A 387 35.60 -69.80 62.81
N SER A 388 35.29 -69.82 64.10
CA SER A 388 34.59 -70.97 64.70
C SER A 388 33.97 -70.67 66.07
N ASP A 389 32.68 -70.99 66.24
CA ASP A 389 31.99 -70.96 67.53
C ASP A 389 32.16 -72.31 68.27
N SER A 390 33.39 -72.65 68.64
CA SER A 390 33.69 -73.73 69.60
C SER A 390 33.87 -73.16 71.01
N ASP A 391 33.90 -74.00 72.04
CA ASP A 391 33.92 -73.65 73.48
C ASP A 391 34.94 -72.55 73.91
N TYR A 392 35.93 -72.23 73.07
CA TYR A 392 36.85 -71.10 73.30
C TYR A 392 36.28 -69.71 72.93
N THR A 393 35.25 -69.62 72.07
CA THR A 393 34.50 -68.37 71.79
C THR A 393 33.53 -68.00 72.89
N GLU A 394 33.11 -68.97 73.70
CA GLU A 394 32.23 -68.71 74.83
C GLU A 394 32.95 -67.90 75.92
N PHE A 395 34.28 -68.00 76.07
CA PHE A 395 35.06 -67.20 77.03
C PHE A 395 35.17 -65.71 76.66
N GLU A 396 35.41 -65.37 75.38
CA GLU A 396 35.43 -63.95 74.95
C GLU A 396 34.05 -63.31 75.06
N ASN A 397 32.99 -64.04 74.71
CA ASN A 397 31.62 -63.59 74.85
C ASN A 397 31.20 -63.44 76.32
N PHE A 398 31.58 -64.37 77.21
CA PHE A 398 31.31 -64.26 78.65
C PHE A 398 32.05 -63.09 79.30
N SER A 399 33.31 -62.85 78.93
CA SER A 399 34.07 -61.69 79.44
C SER A 399 33.44 -60.36 79.05
N LYS A 400 32.94 -60.26 77.80
CA LYS A 400 32.22 -59.09 77.30
C LYS A 400 30.85 -58.92 77.97
N TRP A 401 30.14 -60.02 78.26
CA TRP A 401 28.85 -59.97 78.94
C TRP A 401 28.94 -59.66 80.44
N LEU A 402 29.89 -60.22 81.17
CA LEU A 402 30.12 -59.91 82.60
C LEU A 402 30.51 -58.45 82.83
N GLY A 403 31.20 -57.82 81.86
CA GLY A 403 31.50 -56.39 81.91
C GLY A 403 30.31 -55.46 81.64
N VAL A 404 29.16 -55.99 81.22
CA VAL A 404 27.99 -55.19 80.78
C VAL A 404 26.77 -55.34 81.72
N THR A 405 26.74 -56.28 82.67
CA THR A 405 25.53 -56.65 83.45
C THR A 405 25.36 -56.01 84.85
N GLN A 406 26.25 -55.12 85.32
CA GLN A 406 25.98 -54.39 86.58
C GLN A 406 25.15 -53.11 86.34
N LEU A 407 23.87 -53.14 86.75
CA LEU A 407 22.97 -51.97 86.85
C LEU A 407 23.01 -51.38 88.28
N PRO A 408 23.36 -50.10 88.49
CA PRO A 408 23.25 -49.46 89.80
C PRO A 408 21.95 -48.68 89.95
N GLY A 409 21.15 -49.01 90.97
CA GLY A 409 19.98 -48.23 91.38
C GLY A 409 19.46 -48.58 92.79
N MET A 410 19.64 -47.63 93.72
CA MET A 410 18.89 -47.36 94.97
C MET A 410 19.44 -47.85 96.32
N ASN A 411 19.91 -46.88 97.14
CA ASN A 411 19.71 -46.65 98.60
C ASN A 411 20.73 -45.56 99.03
N GLY A 412 20.44 -44.36 99.56
CA GLY A 412 19.28 -43.51 99.82
C GLY A 412 19.81 -42.24 100.52
N GLU A 413 19.24 -41.06 100.20
CA GLU A 413 19.11 -39.85 101.07
C GLU A 413 20.36 -39.04 101.53
N VAL A 414 20.44 -37.70 101.62
CA VAL A 414 19.70 -36.47 101.23
C VAL A 414 20.75 -35.31 101.23
N LEU A 415 20.60 -34.27 100.40
CA LEU A 415 20.69 -32.82 100.74
C LEU A 415 21.27 -31.88 99.65
N LEU A 416 20.35 -31.03 99.15
CA LEU A 416 20.41 -29.67 98.58
C LEU A 416 21.77 -28.95 98.36
N ALA A 417 21.95 -28.44 97.12
CA ALA A 417 22.68 -27.21 96.77
C ALA A 417 22.05 -26.60 95.50
N THR A 418 21.31 -25.48 95.50
CA THR A 418 21.75 -24.05 95.43
C THR A 418 22.85 -23.72 94.40
N GLN A 419 22.49 -22.94 93.37
CA GLN A 419 23.41 -22.15 92.51
C GLN A 419 23.90 -20.89 93.24
N PRO A 420 25.12 -20.37 92.97
CA PRO A 420 25.30 -19.10 92.20
C PRO A 420 26.65 -19.01 91.38
N GLN A 421 26.71 -18.45 90.16
CA GLN A 421 26.92 -17.05 89.68
C GLN A 421 28.38 -16.46 89.70
N LEU A 422 28.69 -15.71 88.61
CA LEU A 422 29.69 -14.64 88.39
C LEU A 422 31.21 -14.97 88.38
N GLY A 423 32.08 -14.32 87.59
CA GLY A 423 31.96 -13.15 86.70
C GLY A 423 33.32 -12.62 86.20
N ASP A 424 33.26 -11.52 85.43
CA ASP A 424 34.29 -10.53 85.00
C ASP A 424 35.15 -10.81 83.75
N LEU A 425 35.16 -10.03 82.64
CA LEU A 425 35.19 -8.58 82.30
C LEU A 425 36.49 -7.82 82.64
N ARG A 426 37.32 -7.50 81.61
CA ARG A 426 37.60 -6.11 81.14
C ARG A 426 38.85 -5.97 80.23
N ASN A 427 38.79 -4.88 79.42
CA ASN A 427 39.85 -4.12 78.73
C ASN A 427 40.18 -4.55 77.28
N ARG A 428 40.16 -3.68 76.24
CA ARG A 428 40.19 -2.20 76.13
C ARG A 428 39.71 -1.75 74.71
N LEU A 429 38.85 -0.71 74.68
CA LEU A 429 38.92 0.57 73.90
C LEU A 429 39.20 0.53 72.37
N SER A 430 38.57 1.30 71.47
CA SER A 430 37.64 2.43 71.58
C SER A 430 37.29 3.00 70.17
N LEU A 431 36.10 3.62 70.06
CA LEU A 431 35.77 4.87 69.35
C LEU A 431 35.80 4.97 67.80
N GLY A 432 34.73 5.60 67.27
CA GLY A 432 34.70 6.31 65.98
C GLY A 432 33.66 5.76 64.97
N GLN A 433 32.37 6.11 65.03
CA GLN A 433 31.76 7.24 64.31
C GLN A 433 32.19 7.41 62.84
N LEU A 434 31.26 7.14 61.91
CA LEU A 434 30.85 7.96 60.74
C LEU A 434 29.75 7.16 59.99
N ARG A 435 28.46 7.49 60.16
CA ARG A 435 27.64 8.35 59.26
C ARG A 435 28.01 8.18 57.78
N LEU A 436 27.07 7.76 56.93
CA LEU A 436 26.21 8.63 56.11
C LEU A 436 25.06 7.81 55.46
N PRO A 437 23.94 8.41 55.01
CA PRO A 437 22.70 8.44 55.79
C PRO A 437 21.47 7.82 55.08
N GLN A 438 20.39 7.72 55.86
CA GLN A 438 18.99 7.65 55.44
C GLN A 438 18.63 8.73 54.41
N SER A 439 17.69 8.40 53.53
CA SER A 439 16.43 9.15 53.42
C SER A 439 15.40 8.31 52.68
N ASP A 440 14.34 7.93 53.40
CA ASP A 440 12.92 7.98 53.05
C ASP A 440 12.50 7.32 51.72
N VAL A 441 11.48 6.47 51.68
CA VAL A 441 10.10 6.97 51.74
C VAL A 441 9.17 5.84 52.21
N SER A 442 8.38 6.21 53.22
CA SER A 442 7.09 5.67 53.63
C SER A 442 6.15 5.30 52.46
N ILE A 443 5.40 4.20 52.58
CA ILE A 443 3.98 4.06 52.23
C ILE A 443 3.54 2.76 52.95
N SER A 444 2.91 2.89 54.12
CA SER A 444 1.45 2.86 54.29
C SER A 444 0.77 1.63 53.65
N SER A 445 0.36 0.73 54.53
CA SER A 445 -0.99 0.16 54.60
C SER A 445 -1.92 0.45 53.41
N ALA A 446 -2.41 -0.61 52.76
CA ALA A 446 -3.81 -0.99 52.88
C ALA A 446 -4.13 -2.17 51.95
N TYR A 447 -4.44 -3.29 52.59
CA TYR A 447 -5.38 -4.27 52.06
C TYR A 447 -6.70 -3.57 51.73
N HIS A 448 -7.25 -3.79 50.53
CA HIS A 448 -8.70 -3.80 50.35
C HIS A 448 -9.10 -4.69 49.14
N LEU A 449 -9.71 -5.81 49.50
CA LEU A 449 -10.93 -6.38 48.92
C LEU A 449 -11.12 -6.28 47.40
N ALA A 450 -10.86 -7.39 46.72
CA ALA A 450 -11.53 -7.75 45.47
C ALA A 450 -12.46 -8.94 45.75
N ASN A 451 -13.76 -8.68 45.87
CA ASN A 451 -14.79 -9.67 45.57
C ASN A 451 -16.15 -9.00 45.33
N HIS A 452 -16.91 -9.60 44.42
CA HIS A 452 -18.29 -9.29 44.02
C HIS A 452 -18.51 -8.09 43.08
N GLN A 453 -18.77 -8.34 41.79
CA GLN A 453 -20.15 -8.53 41.34
C GLN A 453 -20.25 -8.94 39.86
N SER A 454 -21.16 -9.88 39.66
CA SER A 454 -21.63 -10.48 38.44
C SER A 454 -22.59 -9.57 37.66
N LYS A 455 -22.60 -9.79 36.34
CA LYS A 455 -23.77 -9.71 35.43
C LYS A 455 -24.56 -8.39 35.40
N MET A 456 -24.43 -7.66 34.29
CA MET A 456 -25.58 -7.44 33.40
C MET A 456 -25.17 -6.80 32.06
N SER A 457 -25.94 -7.19 31.03
CA SER A 457 -26.28 -6.47 29.80
C SER A 457 -25.62 -6.95 28.50
N ASP A 458 -26.32 -7.89 27.88
CA ASP A 458 -26.43 -8.11 26.45
C ASP A 458 -26.73 -6.82 25.65
N ILE A 459 -26.60 -6.96 24.33
CA ILE A 459 -27.13 -6.12 23.23
C ILE A 459 -26.11 -5.14 22.65
N LEU A 460 -25.38 -5.58 21.61
CA LEU A 460 -25.34 -4.91 20.30
C LEU A 460 -24.47 -5.68 19.30
N TRP A 461 -25.13 -6.56 18.54
CA TRP A 461 -24.62 -7.10 17.28
C TRP A 461 -24.66 -6.00 16.22
N HIS A 462 -23.51 -5.49 15.77
CA HIS A 462 -23.40 -4.74 14.50
C HIS A 462 -22.17 -5.17 13.68
N PHE A 463 -22.50 -5.90 12.62
CA PHE A 463 -21.83 -6.09 11.32
C PHE A 463 -20.53 -5.31 11.05
N LYS A 464 -19.42 -6.04 10.87
CA LYS A 464 -18.24 -5.62 10.08
C LYS A 464 -18.28 -6.31 8.70
N PRO A 465 -18.17 -5.58 7.57
CA PRO A 465 -18.13 -6.21 6.25
C PRO A 465 -16.73 -6.76 5.94
N ARG A 466 -16.66 -8.07 5.64
CA ARG A 466 -15.51 -8.76 5.03
C ARG A 466 -15.30 -8.23 3.59
N LEU A 467 -14.13 -7.66 3.32
CA LEU A 467 -13.64 -7.41 1.96
C LEU A 467 -13.11 -8.72 1.34
N PRO A 468 -13.29 -8.97 0.03
CA PRO A 468 -12.83 -10.20 -0.62
C PRO A 468 -11.33 -10.13 -0.96
N ALA A 469 -10.61 -11.20 -0.63
CA ALA A 469 -9.22 -11.41 -0.97
C ALA A 469 -9.04 -11.67 -2.48
N GLN A 470 -8.07 -10.98 -3.08
CA GLN A 470 -7.57 -11.22 -4.46
C GLN A 470 -6.36 -12.16 -4.41
N PRO A 471 -6.20 -13.09 -5.37
CA PRO A 471 -5.06 -14.01 -5.39
C PRO A 471 -3.84 -13.33 -6.05
N GLN A 472 -2.80 -13.05 -5.27
CA GLN A 472 -1.49 -12.64 -5.80
C GLN A 472 -0.68 -13.88 -6.23
N LYS A 473 -0.57 -14.08 -7.54
CA LYS A 473 0.45 -14.96 -8.15
C LYS A 473 1.84 -14.36 -7.90
N ARG A 474 2.61 -14.96 -7.00
CA ARG A 474 4.04 -14.67 -6.82
C ARG A 474 4.83 -15.25 -8.00
N ARG A 475 5.33 -14.40 -8.91
CA ARG A 475 6.47 -14.71 -9.77
C ARG A 475 7.74 -14.48 -8.95
N ARG A 476 8.53 -15.54 -8.76
CA ARG A 476 9.88 -15.44 -8.17
C ARG A 476 10.78 -14.74 -9.20
N PHE A 477 11.21 -13.52 -8.89
CA PHE A 477 12.43 -12.96 -9.48
C PHE A 477 13.57 -13.29 -8.53
N VAL A 478 14.51 -14.09 -9.00
CA VAL A 478 15.79 -14.34 -8.34
C VAL A 478 16.64 -13.10 -8.57
N THR A 479 16.88 -12.33 -7.51
CA THR A 479 17.89 -11.26 -7.52
C THR A 479 19.10 -11.82 -6.80
N LEU A 480 20.12 -12.20 -7.57
CA LEU A 480 21.45 -12.54 -7.06
C LEU A 480 22.10 -11.23 -6.57
N VAL A 481 22.21 -11.07 -5.26
CA VAL A 481 23.04 -10.05 -4.63
C VAL A 481 24.42 -10.65 -4.42
N LEU A 482 25.35 -10.32 -5.31
CA LEU A 482 26.78 -10.52 -5.10
C LEU A 482 27.29 -9.31 -4.33
N ALA A 483 27.64 -9.53 -3.07
CA ALA A 483 28.38 -8.58 -2.25
C ALA A 483 29.86 -8.67 -2.64
N GLY A 484 30.37 -7.64 -3.30
CA GLY A 484 31.80 -7.44 -3.55
C GLY A 484 32.33 -6.35 -2.63
N TYR A 485 33.23 -6.74 -1.73
CA TYR A 485 34.17 -5.85 -1.05
C TYR A 485 35.26 -5.50 -2.07
N LEU A 486 35.61 -4.22 -2.25
CA LEU A 486 36.87 -3.85 -2.87
C LEU A 486 37.42 -2.58 -2.21
N ASP A 487 38.55 -2.78 -1.55
CA ASP A 487 39.44 -1.76 -1.03
C ASP A 487 39.98 -0.88 -2.16
N VAL A 488 40.16 0.40 -1.82
CA VAL A 488 40.78 1.41 -2.68
C VAL A 488 42.18 1.69 -2.13
N SER A 489 43.22 1.30 -2.88
CA SER A 489 44.55 1.90 -2.76
C SER A 489 45.29 1.86 -4.10
N GLU A 490 45.78 3.04 -4.52
CA GLU A 490 47.01 3.31 -5.30
C GLU A 490 47.14 2.59 -6.66
N GLY A 491 47.17 3.27 -7.81
CA GLY A 491 48.23 4.20 -8.22
C GLY A 491 49.17 3.50 -9.21
N GLY A 492 49.04 3.73 -10.52
CA GLY A 492 50.00 3.24 -11.52
C GLY A 492 49.50 3.27 -12.97
N LYS A 493 50.09 4.15 -13.79
CA LYS A 493 49.87 4.27 -15.24
C LYS A 493 50.74 3.25 -15.99
N ILE A 494 50.24 2.71 -17.12
CA ILE A 494 50.87 2.59 -18.46
C ILE A 494 49.89 1.83 -19.40
N PRO A 495 49.81 2.15 -20.71
CA PRO A 495 48.66 1.83 -21.57
C PRO A 495 48.91 0.67 -22.54
N ILE A 496 47.88 -0.10 -22.88
CA ILE A 496 47.91 -0.99 -24.05
C ILE A 496 46.58 -0.87 -24.80
N SER A 497 46.71 -0.46 -26.07
CA SER A 497 45.65 -0.39 -27.08
C SER A 497 45.15 -1.77 -27.47
N PHE A 498 43.86 -1.94 -27.73
CA PHE A 498 43.40 -2.73 -28.88
C PHE A 498 42.05 -2.23 -29.41
N ARG A 499 42.04 -2.00 -30.72
CA ARG A 499 40.97 -1.52 -31.60
C ARG A 499 40.71 -2.67 -32.58
N LEU A 500 39.44 -3.05 -32.81
CA LEU A 500 38.86 -3.57 -34.08
C LEU A 500 37.43 -4.08 -33.76
N HIS A 501 36.37 -3.41 -34.23
CA HIS A 501 35.67 -3.54 -35.52
C HIS A 501 34.73 -4.76 -35.68
N PHE A 502 33.44 -4.42 -35.82
CA PHE A 502 32.43 -4.90 -36.78
C PHE A 502 32.47 -6.36 -37.28
N PHE A 503 31.32 -7.04 -37.22
CA PHE A 503 30.61 -7.46 -38.44
C PHE A 503 29.14 -7.83 -38.19
N LEU A 504 28.23 -7.16 -38.90
CA LEU A 504 26.86 -7.58 -39.19
C LEU A 504 26.89 -8.61 -40.33
N LYS A 505 26.09 -9.69 -40.27
CA LYS A 505 25.62 -10.32 -41.51
C LYS A 505 24.23 -10.94 -41.36
N SER A 506 23.29 -10.31 -42.04
CA SER A 506 22.00 -10.83 -42.48
C SER A 506 22.21 -11.80 -43.63
N LEU A 507 21.50 -12.93 -43.67
CA LEU A 507 21.20 -13.61 -44.94
C LEU A 507 19.92 -14.43 -44.86
N HIS A 508 19.29 -14.52 -46.02
CA HIS A 508 17.89 -14.71 -46.30
C HIS A 508 17.69 -16.04 -47.05
N ARG A 509 16.46 -16.56 -47.00
CA ARG A 509 15.82 -17.51 -47.95
C ARG A 509 16.13 -19.02 -47.83
N GLY A 510 15.05 -19.80 -47.99
CA GLY A 510 15.11 -21.11 -48.64
C GLY A 510 14.32 -22.23 -47.95
N LEU A 511 13.01 -22.31 -48.23
CA LEU A 511 12.24 -23.55 -48.08
C LEU A 511 12.86 -24.66 -48.96
N PRO A 512 12.69 -25.94 -48.56
CA PRO A 512 11.73 -26.74 -49.32
C PRO A 512 10.78 -27.58 -48.45
N HIS A 513 9.55 -27.69 -48.98
CA HIS A 513 8.61 -28.79 -48.81
C HIS A 513 9.31 -30.13 -48.59
N TRP A 514 8.78 -31.04 -47.75
CA TRP A 514 8.68 -32.47 -48.04
C TRP A 514 7.39 -32.99 -47.35
N LYS A 515 6.53 -33.64 -48.14
CA LYS A 515 5.33 -34.36 -47.70
C LYS A 515 5.79 -35.76 -47.26
N MET A 516 5.40 -36.20 -46.06
CA MET A 516 5.20 -37.63 -45.79
C MET A 516 3.87 -37.87 -45.08
N LYS A 517 3.18 -38.87 -45.61
CA LYS A 517 1.85 -39.38 -45.23
C LYS A 517 1.96 -40.24 -43.97
N GLY A 518 0.89 -40.25 -43.19
CA GLY A 518 0.44 -41.45 -42.50
C GLY A 518 0.68 -41.51 -40.99
N PRO A 519 -0.18 -42.23 -40.26
CA PRO A 519 -0.77 -41.76 -39.01
C PRO A 519 -0.19 -42.50 -37.80
N TRP A 520 -0.52 -42.07 -36.57
CA TRP A 520 -1.07 -42.91 -35.49
C TRP A 520 -1.00 -42.21 -34.12
N PHE A 521 -2.12 -42.31 -33.40
CA PHE A 521 -2.31 -42.26 -31.95
C PHE A 521 -2.22 -40.93 -31.19
N ALA A 522 -3.42 -40.38 -30.97
CA ALA A 522 -3.73 -39.49 -29.86
C ALA A 522 -3.71 -40.25 -28.52
N LEU A 523 -2.93 -39.76 -27.57
CA LEU A 523 -3.12 -40.04 -26.14
C LEU A 523 -3.13 -38.71 -25.37
N ARG A 524 -4.30 -38.41 -24.80
CA ARG A 524 -4.50 -37.40 -23.76
C ARG A 524 -3.76 -37.86 -22.48
N PRO A 525 -3.36 -36.91 -21.63
CA PRO A 525 -3.52 -37.11 -20.19
C PRO A 525 -4.45 -36.04 -19.62
N LEU A 526 -5.56 -36.54 -19.06
CA LEU A 526 -6.29 -35.87 -18.00
C LEU A 526 -5.38 -35.74 -16.79
N TYR A 527 -5.32 -34.56 -16.18
CA TYR A 527 -5.00 -34.45 -14.75
C TYR A 527 -6.14 -33.72 -14.04
N ARG A 528 -6.74 -34.46 -13.12
CA ARG A 528 -7.67 -34.05 -12.10
C ARG A 528 -6.89 -34.22 -10.78
N ILE A 529 -6.66 -33.11 -10.08
CA ILE A 529 -6.69 -32.89 -8.62
C ILE A 529 -6.84 -31.37 -8.46
#